data_AF-A0A3M0Y3P4-F1
#
_entry.id   AF-A0A3M0Y3P4-F1
#
_cell.length_a   1.000
_cell.length_b   1.000
_cell.length_c   1.000
_cell.angle_alpha   90.00
_cell.angle_beta   90.00
_cell.angle_gamma   90.00
#
_symmetry.space_group_name_H-M   'P 1'
#
loop_
_entity.id
_entity.type
_entity.pdbx_description
1 polymer ?
#
loop_
_entity_poly.entity_id
_entity_poly.type
_entity_poly.pdbx_seq_one_letter_code
_entity_poly.pdbx_strand_id
1 'polypeptide(L)'
;MKEEKKDKEEMEAEEKVSASAQSESSGERGEEKKVARAEKAEKEEQTKSGEKAQESAEKESKDKEEKKGEEGAEKEKKGEKARAKEERKKPEKVVIRGVQLPISKKHSVYISRMIRRKTIEQAISELEEVVKMKRAVPFKGEVPHRKGRMGSGRYPIKAASYFIKLLKNLRGASMQAGFELERTRIAVSSANWGRRFMRRDGRRAKRTNVLLIAKEAN
;
A
#
# COMPACT_ATOMS: atom_id res chain seq x y z
N MET A 1 -25.59 -49.32 -41.90
CA MET A 1 -24.24 -49.90 -41.62
C MET A 1 -23.08 -48.90 -41.63
N LYS A 2 -23.20 -47.68 -42.20
CA LYS A 2 -22.16 -46.62 -42.07
C LYS A 2 -22.48 -45.55 -41.01
N GLU A 3 -23.73 -45.38 -40.61
CA GLU A 3 -24.13 -44.42 -39.56
C GLU A 3 -23.90 -44.99 -38.14
N GLU A 4 -24.26 -46.24 -37.87
CA GLU A 4 -24.00 -46.91 -36.58
C GLU A 4 -22.50 -47.08 -36.25
N LYS A 5 -21.62 -46.97 -37.26
CA LYS A 5 -20.16 -46.97 -37.04
C LYS A 5 -19.65 -45.61 -36.59
N LYS A 6 -20.31 -44.52 -36.99
CA LYS A 6 -19.95 -43.16 -36.63
C LYS A 6 -20.35 -42.84 -35.19
N ASP A 7 -21.50 -43.34 -34.75
CA ASP A 7 -21.97 -43.20 -33.36
C ASP A 7 -21.12 -44.02 -32.36
N LYS A 8 -20.58 -45.17 -32.80
CA LYS A 8 -19.61 -45.95 -32.01
C LYS A 8 -18.23 -45.29 -31.92
N GLU A 9 -17.80 -44.60 -32.97
CA GLU A 9 -16.54 -43.83 -32.98
C GLU A 9 -16.65 -42.56 -32.11
N GLU A 10 -17.82 -41.92 -32.06
CA GLU A 10 -18.10 -40.78 -31.19
C GLU A 10 -18.23 -41.20 -29.71
N MET A 11 -18.86 -42.35 -29.41
CA MET A 11 -18.88 -42.91 -28.05
C MET A 11 -17.49 -43.36 -27.53
N GLU A 12 -16.64 -43.95 -28.38
CA GLU A 12 -15.26 -44.31 -28.00
C GLU A 12 -14.34 -43.08 -27.84
N ALA A 13 -14.68 -41.95 -28.48
CA ALA A 13 -13.98 -40.68 -28.29
C ALA A 13 -14.36 -40.00 -26.96
N GLU A 14 -15.63 -40.07 -26.54
CA GLU A 14 -16.09 -39.55 -25.24
C GLU A 14 -15.57 -40.39 -24.05
N GLU A 15 -15.40 -41.70 -24.24
CA GLU A 15 -14.82 -42.59 -23.23
C GLU A 15 -13.31 -42.36 -23.02
N LYS A 16 -12.59 -41.92 -24.07
CA LYS A 16 -11.16 -41.55 -23.99
C LYS A 16 -10.92 -40.16 -23.39
N VAL A 17 -11.87 -39.22 -23.55
CA VAL A 17 -11.82 -37.89 -22.92
C VAL A 17 -12.18 -37.99 -21.41
N SER A 18 -13.01 -38.96 -21.01
CA SER A 18 -13.31 -39.22 -19.59
C SER A 18 -12.27 -40.09 -18.88
N ALA A 19 -11.55 -40.97 -19.59
CA ALA A 19 -10.44 -41.75 -19.03
C ALA A 19 -9.14 -40.92 -18.83
N SER A 20 -8.89 -39.92 -19.67
CA SER A 20 -7.79 -38.95 -19.47
C SER A 20 -8.08 -37.95 -18.35
N ALA A 21 -9.36 -37.60 -18.14
CA ALA A 21 -9.79 -36.82 -16.97
C ALA A 21 -9.69 -37.60 -15.64
N GLN A 22 -9.66 -38.94 -15.68
CA GLN A 22 -9.48 -39.79 -14.50
C GLN A 22 -8.02 -40.08 -14.14
N SER A 23 -7.06 -39.91 -15.05
CA SER A 23 -5.63 -40.01 -14.72
C SER A 23 -5.02 -38.68 -14.28
N GLU A 24 -5.48 -37.53 -14.81
CA GLU A 24 -4.99 -36.20 -14.41
C GLU A 24 -5.57 -35.72 -13.06
N SER A 25 -6.77 -36.19 -12.68
CA SER A 25 -7.35 -35.93 -11.34
C SER A 25 -6.77 -36.81 -10.22
N SER A 26 -5.92 -37.78 -10.56
CA SER A 26 -5.22 -38.64 -9.58
C SER A 26 -3.82 -38.12 -9.21
N GLY A 27 -3.21 -37.26 -10.04
CA GLY A 27 -1.96 -36.56 -9.76
C GLY A 27 -2.15 -35.32 -8.88
N GLU A 28 -3.19 -34.51 -9.16
CA GLU A 28 -3.43 -33.27 -8.42
C GLU A 28 -4.00 -33.50 -7.00
N ARG A 29 -4.72 -34.60 -6.74
CA ARG A 29 -5.13 -34.98 -5.37
C ARG A 29 -3.99 -35.52 -4.50
N GLY A 30 -2.85 -35.87 -5.10
CA GLY A 30 -1.66 -36.36 -4.39
C GLY A 30 -0.78 -35.24 -3.82
N GLU A 31 -0.64 -34.15 -4.56
CA GLU A 31 0.07 -32.95 -4.09
C GLU A 31 -0.81 -32.11 -3.17
N GLU A 32 -2.11 -31.94 -3.44
CA GLU A 32 -2.99 -31.21 -2.51
C GLU A 32 -3.15 -31.94 -1.16
N LYS A 33 -3.13 -33.28 -1.10
CA LYS A 33 -3.14 -34.03 0.17
C LYS A 33 -1.79 -34.09 0.89
N LYS A 34 -0.65 -33.92 0.20
CA LYS A 34 0.66 -33.81 0.86
C LYS A 34 0.92 -32.41 1.40
N VAL A 35 0.51 -31.36 0.67
CA VAL A 35 0.67 -29.96 1.10
C VAL A 35 -0.34 -29.61 2.20
N ALA A 36 -1.59 -30.08 2.12
CA ALA A 36 -2.57 -29.92 3.20
C ALA A 36 -2.24 -30.75 4.46
N ARG A 37 -1.46 -31.85 4.34
CA ARG A 37 -0.99 -32.65 5.50
C ARG A 37 0.29 -32.08 6.12
N ALA A 38 1.11 -31.37 5.34
CA ALA A 38 2.26 -30.62 5.85
C ALA A 38 1.83 -29.30 6.54
N GLU A 39 0.88 -28.55 5.95
CA GLU A 39 0.33 -27.34 6.58
C GLU A 39 -0.52 -27.63 7.83
N LYS A 40 -1.11 -28.82 7.93
CA LYS A 40 -1.83 -29.26 9.15
C LYS A 40 -0.88 -29.81 10.23
N ALA A 41 0.29 -30.34 9.85
CA ALA A 41 1.33 -30.76 10.79
C ALA A 41 2.09 -29.56 11.38
N GLU A 42 2.41 -28.53 10.58
CA GLU A 42 3.05 -27.31 11.08
C GLU A 42 2.10 -26.43 11.91
N LYS A 43 0.77 -26.48 11.65
CA LYS A 43 -0.24 -25.86 12.54
C LYS A 43 -0.56 -26.66 13.80
N GLU A 44 -0.28 -27.96 13.85
CA GLU A 44 -0.42 -28.79 15.05
C GLU A 44 0.84 -28.81 15.94
N GLU A 45 1.99 -28.34 15.43
CA GLU A 45 3.24 -28.25 16.20
C GLU A 45 3.51 -26.86 16.81
N GLN A 46 2.79 -25.82 16.38
CA GLN A 46 2.83 -24.49 17.02
C GLN A 46 1.62 -24.14 17.90
N THR A 47 0.62 -25.02 17.98
CA THR A 47 -0.52 -24.88 18.90
C THR A 47 -0.47 -25.84 20.09
N LYS A 48 0.60 -26.65 20.22
CA LYS A 48 0.82 -27.58 21.34
C LYS A 48 1.86 -27.11 22.38
N SER A 49 2.35 -25.87 22.29
CA SER A 49 3.28 -25.27 23.26
C SER A 49 2.73 -24.02 23.98
N GLY A 50 1.45 -23.68 23.81
CA GLY A 50 0.85 -22.48 24.41
C GLY A 50 -0.31 -22.70 25.38
N GLU A 51 -0.93 -23.90 25.40
CA GLU A 51 -2.22 -24.11 26.08
C GLU A 51 -2.16 -25.14 27.22
N LYS A 52 -0.97 -25.39 27.76
CA LYS A 52 -0.78 -26.18 28.99
C LYS A 52 0.22 -25.51 29.92
N ALA A 53 -0.05 -24.25 30.23
CA ALA A 53 0.59 -23.48 31.31
C ALA A 53 -0.40 -22.47 31.94
N GLN A 54 -1.70 -22.69 31.76
CA GLN A 54 -2.79 -21.89 32.32
C GLN A 54 -3.73 -22.80 33.11
N GLU A 55 -3.23 -23.47 34.15
CA GLU A 55 -4.09 -23.98 35.23
C GLU A 55 -3.35 -24.30 36.54
N SER A 56 -2.09 -23.88 36.69
CA SER A 56 -1.32 -24.13 37.93
C SER A 56 -0.42 -22.95 38.28
N ALA A 57 -0.97 -21.74 38.29
CA ALA A 57 -0.27 -20.53 38.75
C ALA A 57 -1.23 -19.51 39.42
N GLU A 58 -2.41 -19.96 39.86
CA GLU A 58 -3.40 -19.13 40.55
C GLU A 58 -3.43 -19.34 42.07
N LYS A 59 -2.39 -19.97 42.63
CA LYS A 59 -2.38 -20.28 44.07
C LYS A 59 -0.99 -20.26 44.70
N GLU A 60 -0.14 -19.29 44.37
CA GLU A 60 1.12 -19.05 45.11
C GLU A 60 1.78 -17.70 44.75
N SER A 61 1.02 -16.61 44.82
CA SER A 61 1.60 -15.24 44.78
C SER A 61 0.71 -14.21 45.48
N LYS A 62 -0.09 -14.66 46.46
CA LYS A 62 -0.57 -13.80 47.54
C LYS A 62 0.46 -13.94 48.66
N ASP A 63 0.96 -12.81 49.17
CA ASP A 63 1.82 -12.65 50.37
C ASP A 63 3.21 -12.03 50.19
N LYS A 64 3.59 -11.51 49.00
CA LYS A 64 4.89 -10.81 48.87
C LYS A 64 4.93 -9.50 48.07
N GLU A 65 3.77 -8.91 47.79
CA GLU A 65 3.68 -7.66 47.01
C GLU A 65 2.96 -6.52 47.74
N GLU A 66 2.80 -6.60 49.07
CA GLU A 66 2.07 -5.59 49.85
C GLU A 66 2.95 -4.63 50.68
N LYS A 67 4.28 -4.56 50.44
CA LYS A 67 5.14 -3.64 51.23
C LYS A 67 6.12 -2.75 50.46
N LYS A 68 5.95 -2.61 49.14
CA LYS A 68 6.71 -1.63 48.32
C LYS A 68 5.84 -0.84 47.32
N GLY A 69 4.52 -0.88 47.47
CA GLY A 69 3.58 -0.31 46.50
C GLY A 69 3.10 1.12 46.77
N GLU A 70 3.23 1.64 48.00
CA GLU A 70 2.54 2.89 48.35
C GLU A 70 3.33 4.17 48.09
N GLU A 71 4.67 4.15 48.02
CA GLU A 71 5.46 5.38 47.83
C GLU A 71 5.88 5.66 46.37
N GLY A 72 5.76 4.67 45.47
CA GLY A 72 6.12 4.82 44.05
C GLY A 72 4.98 5.28 43.14
N ALA A 73 3.73 4.95 43.49
CA ALA A 73 2.58 5.15 42.62
C ALA A 73 2.05 6.60 42.59
N GLU A 74 2.35 7.41 43.61
CA GLU A 74 1.91 8.81 43.67
C GLU A 74 2.80 9.77 42.85
N LYS A 75 4.08 9.44 42.65
CA LYS A 75 4.99 10.27 41.85
C LYS A 75 4.82 10.04 40.35
N GLU A 76 4.53 8.82 39.92
CA GLU A 76 4.30 8.53 38.49
C GLU A 76 2.94 9.03 38.00
N LYS A 77 1.89 8.95 38.83
CA LYS A 77 0.57 9.52 38.48
C LYS A 77 0.55 11.06 38.44
N LYS A 78 1.44 11.75 39.16
CA LYS A 78 1.62 13.21 39.05
C LYS A 78 2.49 13.61 37.85
N GLY A 79 3.46 12.79 37.46
CA GLY A 79 4.30 13.02 36.27
C GLY A 79 3.57 12.82 34.95
N GLU A 80 2.67 11.83 34.87
CA GLU A 80 1.95 11.52 33.64
C GLU A 80 0.74 12.44 33.41
N LYS A 81 0.09 12.91 34.49
CA LYS A 81 -1.02 13.88 34.41
C LYS A 81 -0.58 15.35 34.24
N ALA A 82 0.71 15.67 34.40
CA ALA A 82 1.23 17.04 34.19
C ALA A 82 1.70 17.31 32.74
N ARG A 83 1.70 16.32 31.84
CA ARG A 83 1.81 16.54 30.38
C ARG A 83 0.44 16.63 29.69
N ALA A 84 -0.61 16.83 30.47
CA ALA A 84 -1.94 17.12 29.98
C ALA A 84 -1.98 18.55 29.41
N LYS A 85 -2.16 18.60 28.08
CA LYS A 85 -2.87 19.65 27.35
C LYS A 85 -2.30 21.07 27.50
N GLU A 86 -1.13 21.28 26.93
CA GLU A 86 -1.01 22.50 26.13
C GLU A 86 -1.91 22.26 24.90
N GLU A 87 -2.99 23.03 24.76
CA GLU A 87 -3.90 22.95 23.62
C GLU A 87 -3.10 23.17 22.33
N ARG A 88 -2.65 22.07 21.71
CA ARG A 88 -1.94 22.13 20.43
C ARG A 88 -2.94 22.60 19.40
N LYS A 89 -2.89 23.90 19.11
CA LYS A 89 -3.67 24.54 18.05
C LYS A 89 -3.52 23.74 16.78
N LYS A 90 -4.64 23.40 16.15
CA LYS A 90 -4.64 22.72 14.85
C LYS A 90 -3.78 23.55 13.88
N PRO A 91 -2.74 22.97 13.25
CA PRO A 91 -1.93 23.73 12.32
C PRO A 91 -2.79 24.11 11.10
N GLU A 92 -2.58 25.29 10.53
CA GLU A 92 -3.37 25.77 9.39
C GLU A 92 -3.15 24.94 8.11
N LYS A 93 -1.98 24.30 8.00
CA LYS A 93 -1.59 23.52 6.81
C LYS A 93 -0.67 22.37 7.18
N VAL A 94 -0.76 21.29 6.41
CA VAL A 94 0.14 20.14 6.52
C VAL A 94 1.11 20.16 5.35
N VAL A 95 2.40 20.04 5.64
CA VAL A 95 3.47 20.12 4.64
C VAL A 95 4.26 18.82 4.60
N ILE A 96 4.42 18.27 3.40
CA ILE A 96 5.32 17.13 3.16
C ILE A 96 6.29 17.45 2.04
N ARG A 97 7.52 16.98 2.23
CA ARG A 97 8.63 17.16 1.29
C ARG A 97 9.20 15.80 0.90
N GLY A 98 9.28 15.56 -0.40
CA GLY A 98 10.08 14.47 -0.97
C GLY A 98 11.42 15.04 -1.44
N VAL A 99 12.53 14.68 -0.79
CA VAL A 99 13.85 15.24 -1.08
C VAL A 99 14.67 14.27 -1.93
N GLN A 100 15.37 14.78 -2.95
CA GLN A 100 16.30 14.03 -3.82
C GLN A 100 15.73 12.76 -4.48
N LEU A 101 14.45 12.78 -4.85
CA LEU A 101 13.80 11.64 -5.49
C LEU A 101 14.45 11.31 -6.85
N PRO A 102 14.69 10.03 -7.18
CA PRO A 102 15.31 9.57 -8.44
C PRO A 102 14.34 9.62 -9.63
N ILE A 103 13.65 10.75 -9.81
CA ILE A 103 12.61 10.98 -10.81
C ILE A 103 12.91 12.22 -11.63
N SER A 104 12.33 12.28 -12.84
CA SER A 104 12.46 13.41 -13.75
C SER A 104 11.59 14.58 -13.32
N LYS A 105 12.18 15.79 -13.22
CA LYS A 105 11.45 17.02 -12.89
C LYS A 105 10.26 17.24 -13.83
N LYS A 106 10.46 17.07 -15.14
CA LYS A 106 9.40 17.30 -16.14
C LYS A 106 8.17 16.45 -15.84
N HIS A 107 8.37 15.15 -15.56
CA HIS A 107 7.27 14.24 -15.24
C HIS A 107 6.58 14.64 -13.93
N SER A 108 7.36 14.97 -12.91
CA SER A 108 6.84 15.41 -11.62
C SER A 108 6.00 16.68 -11.73
N VAL A 109 6.37 17.63 -12.60
CA VAL A 109 5.60 18.87 -12.83
C VAL A 109 4.21 18.56 -13.42
N TYR A 110 4.11 17.68 -14.41
CA TYR A 110 2.81 17.31 -14.99
C TYR A 110 1.94 16.53 -13.99
N ILE A 111 2.53 15.62 -13.22
CA ILE A 111 1.82 14.94 -12.13
C ILE A 111 1.34 15.95 -11.09
N SER A 112 2.19 16.88 -10.67
CA SER A 112 1.86 17.91 -9.67
C SER A 112 0.67 18.76 -10.13
N ARG A 113 0.64 19.13 -11.42
CA ARG A 113 -0.49 19.85 -12.02
C ARG A 113 -1.78 19.04 -12.02
N MET A 114 -1.70 17.74 -12.27
CA MET A 114 -2.85 16.84 -12.29
C MET A 114 -3.47 16.64 -10.92
N ILE A 115 -2.67 16.52 -9.85
CA ILE A 115 -3.17 16.26 -8.49
C ILE A 115 -3.56 17.54 -7.72
N ARG A 116 -3.14 18.72 -8.18
CA ARG A 116 -3.44 19.99 -7.51
C ARG A 116 -4.96 20.20 -7.45
N ARG A 117 -5.46 20.66 -6.30
CA ARG A 117 -6.88 20.92 -5.98
C ARG A 117 -7.76 19.67 -5.80
N LYS A 118 -7.20 18.47 -5.85
CA LYS A 118 -7.96 17.23 -5.56
C LYS A 118 -7.89 16.89 -4.08
N THR A 119 -8.81 16.03 -3.64
CA THR A 119 -8.69 15.38 -2.33
C THR A 119 -7.53 14.38 -2.36
N ILE A 120 -7.00 14.06 -1.18
CA ILE A 120 -5.83 13.16 -1.08
C ILE A 120 -6.17 11.77 -1.64
N GLU A 121 -7.36 11.25 -1.34
CA GLU A 121 -7.79 9.92 -1.79
C GLU A 121 -7.99 9.86 -3.31
N GLN A 122 -8.68 10.84 -3.89
CA GLN A 122 -8.84 10.93 -5.35
C GLN A 122 -7.47 10.97 -6.04
N ALA A 123 -6.53 11.77 -5.53
CA ALA A 123 -5.19 11.86 -6.11
C ALA A 123 -4.44 10.52 -6.06
N ILE A 124 -4.62 9.71 -5.00
CA ILE A 124 -4.02 8.37 -4.91
C ILE A 124 -4.64 7.45 -5.97
N SER A 125 -5.97 7.37 -6.02
CA SER A 125 -6.68 6.49 -6.97
C SER A 125 -6.31 6.79 -8.43
N GLU A 126 -6.28 8.08 -8.79
CA GLU A 126 -5.89 8.47 -10.16
C GLU A 126 -4.44 8.09 -10.50
N LEU A 127 -3.51 8.20 -9.54
CA LEU A 127 -2.13 7.82 -9.78
C LEU A 127 -1.95 6.31 -9.86
N GLU A 128 -2.77 5.54 -9.14
CA GLU A 128 -2.80 4.08 -9.26
C GLU A 128 -3.30 3.64 -10.65
N GLU A 129 -4.30 4.34 -11.21
CA GLU A 129 -4.72 4.15 -12.60
C GLU A 129 -3.62 4.48 -13.60
N VAL A 130 -2.81 5.51 -13.34
CA VAL A 130 -1.67 5.90 -14.18
C VAL A 130 -0.58 4.81 -14.14
N VAL A 131 -0.32 4.22 -12.96
CA VAL A 131 0.62 3.09 -12.82
C VAL A 131 0.12 1.87 -13.60
N LYS A 132 -1.19 1.60 -13.56
CA LYS A 132 -1.86 0.54 -14.34
C LYS A 132 -2.04 0.90 -15.83
N MET A 133 -1.51 2.04 -16.30
CA MET A 133 -1.65 2.58 -17.65
C MET A 133 -3.11 2.77 -18.13
N LYS A 134 -4.08 2.79 -17.22
CA LYS A 134 -5.50 3.01 -17.56
C LYS A 134 -5.79 4.47 -17.87
N ARG A 135 -5.14 5.37 -17.11
CA ARG A 135 -5.33 6.82 -17.23
C ARG A 135 -4.04 7.53 -17.60
N ALA A 136 -4.06 8.28 -18.71
CA ALA A 136 -2.90 9.05 -19.14
C ALA A 136 -2.79 10.37 -18.37
N VAL A 137 -1.56 10.78 -18.06
CA VAL A 137 -1.29 12.12 -17.53
C VAL A 137 -1.21 13.08 -18.72
N PRO A 138 -1.89 14.23 -18.68
CA PRO A 138 -1.81 15.22 -19.75
C PRO A 138 -0.42 15.87 -19.75
N PHE A 139 0.29 15.73 -20.86
CA PHE A 139 1.58 16.36 -21.08
C PHE A 139 1.42 17.47 -22.12
N LYS A 140 2.12 18.59 -21.93
CA LYS A 140 2.19 19.66 -22.94
C LYS A 140 3.50 19.52 -23.71
N GLY A 141 3.45 19.57 -25.04
CA GLY A 141 4.61 19.53 -25.94
C GLY A 141 4.48 18.45 -27.02
N GLU A 142 5.61 18.14 -27.66
CA GLU A 142 5.75 17.12 -28.72
C GLU A 142 5.67 15.70 -28.13
N VAL A 143 4.46 15.29 -27.76
CA VAL A 143 4.19 13.99 -27.17
C VAL A 143 3.08 13.32 -27.97
N PRO A 144 3.16 12.00 -28.23
CA PRO A 144 2.11 11.27 -28.93
C PRO A 144 0.74 11.50 -28.29
N HIS A 145 -0.28 11.65 -29.14
CA HIS A 145 -1.65 11.78 -28.67
C HIS A 145 -2.14 10.48 -28.03
N ARG A 146 -3.07 10.61 -27.09
CA ARG A 146 -3.69 9.47 -26.40
C ARG A 146 -5.20 9.50 -26.61
N LYS A 147 -5.81 8.31 -26.60
CA LYS A 147 -7.25 8.16 -26.77
C LYS A 147 -8.00 8.85 -25.62
N GLY A 148 -9.01 9.66 -25.95
CA GLY A 148 -9.89 10.33 -25.00
C GLY A 148 -9.96 11.85 -25.21
N ARG A 149 -10.50 12.56 -24.22
CA ARG A 149 -10.68 14.04 -24.25
C ARG A 149 -9.37 14.83 -24.12
N MET A 150 -8.22 14.19 -24.27
CA MET A 150 -6.90 14.81 -24.15
C MET A 150 -6.14 14.64 -25.45
N GLY A 151 -5.42 15.67 -25.87
CA GLY A 151 -4.50 15.57 -27.00
C GLY A 151 -3.27 14.75 -26.60
N SER A 152 -2.23 15.41 -26.12
CA SER A 152 -0.96 14.79 -25.74
C SER A 152 -0.94 14.23 -24.31
N GLY A 153 -0.40 13.02 -24.14
CA GLY A 153 -0.32 12.36 -22.82
C GLY A 153 0.71 11.23 -22.72
N ARG A 154 1.22 10.99 -21.50
CA ARG A 154 2.13 9.87 -21.18
C ARG A 154 1.75 9.19 -19.86
N TYR A 155 2.35 8.04 -19.61
CA TYR A 155 2.22 7.27 -18.36
C TYR A 155 3.55 7.30 -17.59
N PRO A 156 3.79 8.28 -16.71
CA PRO A 156 5.01 8.38 -15.94
C PRO A 156 5.03 7.42 -14.74
N ILE A 157 5.10 6.11 -14.98
CA ILE A 157 4.97 5.03 -13.97
C ILE A 157 5.91 5.25 -12.78
N LYS A 158 7.20 5.46 -13.04
CA LYS A 158 8.20 5.66 -11.97
C LYS A 158 7.88 6.88 -11.12
N ALA A 159 7.46 7.99 -11.72
CA ALA A 159 7.17 9.19 -10.94
C ALA A 159 5.86 9.02 -10.15
N ALA A 160 4.83 8.44 -10.76
CA ALA A 160 3.55 8.17 -10.10
C ALA A 160 3.73 7.32 -8.83
N SER A 161 4.55 6.27 -8.87
CA SER A 161 4.80 5.43 -7.69
C SER A 161 5.43 6.18 -6.51
N TYR A 162 6.35 7.12 -6.76
CA TYR A 162 6.88 7.98 -5.69
C TYR A 162 5.85 8.97 -5.16
N PHE A 163 5.01 9.55 -6.03
CA PHE A 163 3.95 10.45 -5.60
C PHE A 163 2.89 9.75 -4.75
N ILE A 164 2.52 8.50 -5.07
CA ILE A 164 1.61 7.69 -4.23
C ILE A 164 2.16 7.55 -2.82
N LYS A 165 3.46 7.23 -2.67
CA LYS A 165 4.11 7.13 -1.36
C LYS A 165 4.04 8.46 -0.58
N LEU A 166 4.33 9.58 -1.24
CA LEU A 166 4.23 10.91 -0.61
C LEU A 166 2.80 11.26 -0.20
N LEU A 167 1.80 10.91 -1.01
CA LEU A 167 0.39 11.17 -0.71
C LEU A 167 -0.13 10.29 0.43
N LYS A 168 0.32 9.04 0.52
CA LYS A 168 0.02 8.17 1.67
C LYS A 168 0.61 8.74 2.96
N ASN A 169 1.83 9.27 2.90
CA ASN A 169 2.41 10.00 4.02
C ASN A 169 1.61 11.27 4.34
N LEU A 170 1.11 11.98 3.33
CA LEU A 170 0.30 13.20 3.49
C LEU A 170 -1.02 12.90 4.17
N ARG A 171 -1.67 11.80 3.78
CA ARG A 171 -2.86 11.27 4.45
C ARG A 171 -2.60 11.04 5.93
N GLY A 172 -1.55 10.30 6.27
CA GLY A 172 -1.19 10.00 7.67
C GLY A 172 -0.88 11.26 8.48
N ALA A 173 -0.12 12.20 7.91
CA ALA A 173 0.19 13.47 8.55
C ALA A 173 -1.04 14.36 8.75
N SER A 174 -1.98 14.38 7.79
CA SER A 174 -3.25 15.10 7.92
C SER A 174 -4.13 14.53 9.03
N MET A 175 -4.23 13.20 9.13
CA MET A 175 -4.96 12.55 10.23
C MET A 175 -4.34 12.88 11.60
N GLN A 176 -3.02 12.83 11.72
CA GLN A 176 -2.32 13.17 12.96
C GLN A 176 -2.50 14.64 13.36
N ALA A 177 -2.58 15.54 12.38
CA ALA A 177 -2.83 16.96 12.63
C ALA A 177 -4.31 17.27 12.93
N GLY A 178 -5.22 16.28 12.84
CA GLY A 178 -6.64 16.44 13.14
C GLY A 178 -7.45 17.09 12.02
N PHE A 179 -7.00 16.91 10.77
CA PHE A 179 -7.72 17.34 9.56
C PHE A 179 -8.74 16.31 9.10
N GLU A 180 -9.88 16.77 8.59
CA GLU A 180 -10.88 15.90 7.97
C GLU A 180 -10.49 15.54 6.52
N LEU A 181 -10.43 14.24 6.20
CA LEU A 181 -9.88 13.76 4.93
C LEU A 181 -10.72 14.18 3.72
N GLU A 182 -12.03 14.23 3.89
CA GLU A 182 -12.99 14.57 2.83
C GLU A 182 -12.90 16.05 2.44
N ARG A 183 -12.68 16.91 3.43
CA ARG A 183 -12.56 18.37 3.25
C ARG A 183 -11.14 18.81 2.92
N THR A 184 -10.15 17.95 3.17
CA THR A 184 -8.74 18.24 2.91
C THR A 184 -8.43 18.17 1.42
N ARG A 185 -7.91 19.28 0.88
CA ARG A 185 -7.47 19.37 -0.53
C ARG A 185 -5.99 19.69 -0.63
N ILE A 186 -5.37 19.19 -1.69
CA ILE A 186 -3.98 19.50 -2.02
C ILE A 186 -3.93 20.93 -2.58
N ALA A 187 -3.61 21.90 -1.71
CA ALA A 187 -3.54 23.32 -2.06
C ALA A 187 -2.35 23.59 -3.00
N VAL A 188 -1.16 23.11 -2.63
CA VAL A 188 0.07 23.31 -3.40
C VAL A 188 0.72 21.96 -3.69
N SER A 189 1.04 21.75 -4.95
CA SER A 189 1.88 20.66 -5.40
C SER A 189 2.91 21.21 -6.38
N SER A 190 4.19 21.09 -6.01
CA SER A 190 5.30 21.63 -6.80
C SER A 190 6.47 20.67 -6.86
N ALA A 191 7.20 20.71 -7.97
CA ALA A 191 8.37 19.87 -8.21
C ALA A 191 9.53 20.72 -8.75
N ASN A 192 10.63 20.74 -7.99
CA ASN A 192 11.85 21.49 -8.28
C ASN A 192 13.03 20.56 -8.53
N TRP A 193 14.08 21.08 -9.16
CA TRP A 193 15.33 20.33 -9.28
C TRP A 193 15.90 20.01 -7.88
N GLY A 194 16.32 18.75 -7.68
CA GLY A 194 17.12 18.36 -6.52
C GLY A 194 18.61 18.58 -6.78
N ARG A 195 19.44 18.35 -5.76
CA ARG A 195 20.89 18.24 -5.95
C ARG A 195 21.17 17.04 -6.86
N ARG A 196 21.84 17.28 -7.99
CA ARG A 196 22.13 16.26 -9.00
C ARG A 196 23.63 16.00 -9.03
N PHE A 197 24.02 14.78 -8.67
CA PHE A 197 25.40 14.34 -8.85
C PHE A 197 25.70 14.09 -10.33
N MET A 198 26.96 14.24 -10.70
CA MET A 198 27.48 13.86 -12.01
C MET A 198 27.65 12.35 -12.05
N ARG A 199 27.13 11.71 -13.10
CA ARG A 199 27.34 10.29 -13.35
C ARG A 199 28.71 10.09 -14.02
N ARG A 200 29.17 8.84 -14.09
CA ARG A 200 30.43 8.46 -14.76
C ARG A 200 30.48 8.91 -16.23
N ASP A 201 29.33 8.94 -16.90
CA ASP A 201 29.17 9.39 -18.29
C ASP A 201 29.14 10.93 -18.45
N GLY A 202 29.49 11.70 -17.42
CA GLY A 202 29.48 13.18 -17.44
C GLY A 202 28.09 13.81 -17.40
N ARG A 203 27.02 13.02 -17.54
CA ARG A 203 25.64 13.51 -17.47
C ARG A 203 25.18 13.66 -16.02
N ARG A 204 24.41 14.71 -15.73
CA ARG A 204 23.79 14.91 -14.41
C ARG A 204 22.64 13.93 -14.20
N ALA A 205 22.66 13.20 -13.07
CA ALA A 205 21.57 12.31 -12.69
C ALA A 205 20.25 13.07 -12.52
N LYS A 206 19.11 12.43 -12.78
CA LYS A 206 17.80 13.05 -12.53
C LYS A 206 17.49 12.98 -11.03
N ARG A 207 17.38 14.15 -10.39
CA ARG A 207 16.94 14.30 -8.99
C ARG A 207 15.93 15.43 -8.90
N THR A 208 14.85 15.20 -8.16
CA THR A 208 13.75 16.15 -8.02
C THR A 208 13.34 16.25 -6.56
N ASN A 209 13.08 17.47 -6.10
CA ASN A 209 12.46 17.74 -4.81
C ASN A 209 10.98 18.03 -5.05
N VAL A 210 10.09 17.43 -4.25
CA VAL A 210 8.64 17.60 -4.35
C VAL A 210 8.13 18.23 -3.06
N LEU A 211 7.25 19.22 -3.19
CA LEU A 211 6.57 19.89 -2.09
C LEU A 211 5.06 19.66 -2.24
N LEU A 212 4.45 19.11 -1.20
CA LEU A 212 3.00 18.95 -1.08
C LEU A 212 2.53 19.74 0.15
N ILE A 213 1.48 20.54 -0.05
CA ILE A 213 0.81 21.26 1.03
C ILE A 213 -0.67 20.94 0.95
N ALA A 214 -1.22 20.40 2.03
CA ALA A 214 -2.64 20.19 2.21
C ALA A 214 -3.21 21.29 3.11
N LYS A 215 -4.42 21.73 2.78
CA LYS A 215 -5.24 22.63 3.60
C LYS A 215 -6.66 22.10 3.62
N GLU A 216 -7.36 22.36 4.72
CA GLU A 216 -8.81 22.21 4.75
C GLU A 216 -9.43 23.24 3.81
N ALA A 217 -10.40 22.81 3.02
CA ALA A 217 -11.24 23.73 2.28
C ALA A 217 -12.13 24.46 3.29
N ASN A 218 -12.06 25.80 3.27
CA ASN A 218 -12.98 26.67 4.02
C ASN A 218 -14.40 26.55 3.48
#